data_AF-A0A251Z7R4-F1
#
_entry.id   AF-A0A251Z7R4-F1
#
_cell.length_a   1.000
_cell.length_b   1.000
_cell.length_c   1.000
_cell.angle_alpha   90.00
_cell.angle_beta   90.00
_cell.angle_gamma   90.00
#
_symmetry.space_group_name_H-M   'P 1'
#
loop_
_entity.id
_entity.type
_entity.pdbx_description
1 polymer ?
#
loop_
_entity_poly.entity_id
_entity_poly.type
_entity_poly.pdbx_seq_one_letter_code
_entity_poly.pdbx_strand_id
1 'polypeptide(L)' 'MNAPIATGFNVLGTPLETCGCNPITGWFRDGTCRTNPSDLGRHTVCAVMSDSFLSY' A
#
# COMPACT_ATOMS: atom_id res chain seq x y z
N MET A 1 18.27 4.24 -2.01
CA MET A 1 17.64 3.39 -0.99
C MET A 1 16.97 2.25 -1.73
N ASN A 2 17.46 1.02 -1.63
CA ASN A 2 16.85 -0.12 -2.30
C ASN A 2 15.51 -0.40 -1.62
N ALA A 3 14.40 -0.22 -2.34
CA ALA A 3 13.10 -0.63 -1.85
C ALA A 3 13.14 -2.14 -1.55
N PRO A 4 12.66 -2.61 -0.39
CA PRO A 4 12.49 -4.03 -0.16
C PRO A 4 11.63 -4.60 -1.29
N ILE A 5 12.00 -5.75 -1.86
CA ILE A 5 11.22 -6.41 -2.91
C ILE A 5 9.84 -6.72 -2.32
N ALA A 6 8.86 -5.89 -2.65
CA ALA A 6 7.50 -6.06 -2.20
C ALA A 6 6.96 -7.36 -2.78
N THR A 7 6.53 -8.27 -1.91
CA THR A 7 5.93 -9.53 -2.33
C THR A 7 4.48 -9.29 -2.77
N GLY A 8 4.16 -9.64 -4.02
CA GLY A 8 2.82 -9.52 -4.60
C GLY A 8 2.81 -8.81 -5.96
N PHE A 9 1.64 -8.81 -6.58
CA PHE A 9 1.40 -8.18 -7.88
C PHE A 9 0.38 -7.05 -7.74
N ASN A 10 0.54 -5.98 -8.51
CA ASN A 10 -0.46 -4.94 -8.66
C ASN A 10 -1.59 -5.42 -9.59
N VAL A 11 -2.59 -4.56 -9.83
CA VAL A 11 -3.76 -4.87 -10.66
C VAL A 11 -3.45 -5.13 -12.14
N LEU A 12 -2.24 -4.78 -12.59
CA LEU A 12 -1.75 -5.03 -13.95
C LEU A 12 -0.98 -6.36 -14.07
N GLY A 13 -0.84 -7.11 -12.97
CA GLY A 13 -0.09 -8.36 -12.92
C GLY A 13 1.43 -8.18 -12.88
N THR A 14 1.93 -6.95 -12.67
CA THR A 14 3.36 -6.67 -12.47
C THR A 14 3.70 -6.56 -10.99
N PRO A 15 4.98 -6.61 -10.57
CA PRO A 15 5.35 -6.52 -9.15
C PRO A 15 4.75 -5.31 -8.45
N LEU A 16 4.39 -5.46 -7.17
CA LEU A 16 3.91 -4.34 -6.36
C LEU A 16 4.97 -3.25 -6.21
N GLU A 17 4.52 -2.01 -6.35
CA GLU A 17 5.35 -0.82 -6.16
C GLU A 17 5.15 -0.22 -4.76
N THR A 18 6.05 0.67 -4.39
CA THR A 18 5.92 1.47 -3.16
C THR A 18 4.75 2.43 -3.29
N CYS A 19 3.88 2.45 -2.28
CA CYS A 19 2.76 3.39 -2.19
C CYS A 19 3.14 4.69 -1.45
N GLY A 20 3.89 4.60 -0.34
CA GLY A 20 4.26 5.79 0.43
C GLY A 20 5.25 5.51 1.57
N CYS A 21 6.27 6.37 1.68
CA CYS A 21 7.36 6.23 2.67
C CYS A 21 7.51 7.41 3.64
N ASN A 22 6.80 8.51 3.43
CA ASN A 22 6.81 9.65 4.34
C ASN A 22 5.44 10.34 4.34
N PRO A 23 4.50 9.90 5.21
CA PRO A 23 4.64 8.83 6.21
C PRO A 23 4.74 7.42 5.60
N ILE A 24 5.33 6.47 6.33
CA ILE A 24 5.33 5.05 5.95
C ILE A 24 3.89 4.51 6.01
N THR A 25 3.42 3.94 4.88
CA THR A 25 2.09 3.34 4.75
C THR A 25 2.12 1.79 4.80
N GLY A 26 0.96 1.17 4.55
CA GLY A 26 0.79 -0.27 4.42
C GLY A 26 0.44 -0.96 5.74
N TRP A 27 -0.31 -2.06 5.66
CA TRP A 27 -0.68 -2.89 6.82
C TRP A 27 0.56 -3.36 7.59
N PHE A 28 1.60 -3.80 6.88
CA PHE A 28 2.87 -4.24 7.46
C PHE A 28 3.85 -3.10 7.78
N ARG A 29 3.46 -1.84 7.53
CA ARG A 29 4.32 -0.65 7.72
C ARG A 29 5.65 -0.75 6.96
N ASP A 30 5.61 -1.24 5.73
CA ASP A 30 6.76 -1.37 4.83
C ASP A 30 6.65 -0.50 3.56
N GLY A 31 5.65 0.39 3.52
CA GLY A 31 5.44 1.32 2.42
C GLY A 31 4.67 0.73 1.23
N THR A 32 4.18 -0.51 1.30
CA THR A 32 3.44 -1.17 0.21
C THR A 32 2.01 -1.54 0.62
N CYS A 33 1.12 -1.68 -0.37
CA CYS A 33 -0.29 -2.09 -0.16
C CYS A 33 -0.46 -3.62 -0.15
N ARG A 34 0.54 -4.37 0.30
CA ARG A 34 0.41 -5.84 0.42
C ARG A 34 -0.42 -6.20 1.65
N THR A 35 -1.18 -7.29 1.54
CA THR A 35 -2.12 -7.77 2.57
C THR A 35 -1.85 -9.24 2.91
N ASN A 36 -2.53 -9.77 3.92
CA ASN A 36 -2.62 -11.19 4.21
C ASN A 36 -4.01 -11.50 4.81
N PRO A 37 -4.32 -12.76 5.17
CA PRO A 37 -5.61 -13.09 5.78
C PRO A 37 -5.91 -12.40 7.12
N SER A 38 -4.90 -11.88 7.81
CA SER A 38 -5.06 -11.16 9.10
C SER A 38 -5.40 -9.68 8.93
N ASP A 39 -5.14 -9.09 7.77
CA ASP A 39 -5.56 -7.75 7.42
C ASP A 39 -7.03 -7.75 6.98
N LEU A 40 -7.92 -7.79 7.96
CA LEU A 40 -9.37 -7.79 7.73
C LEU A 40 -9.87 -6.51 7.04
N GLY A 41 -9.16 -5.39 7.22
CA GLY A 41 -9.46 -4.10 6.60
C GLY A 41 -9.04 -4.01 5.13
N ARG A 42 -8.25 -4.97 4.63
CA ARG A 42 -7.79 -5.05 3.23
C ARG A 42 -7.19 -3.75 2.74
N HIS A 43 -6.03 -3.38 3.30
CA HIS A 43 -5.28 -2.19 2.91
C HIS A 43 -4.55 -2.37 1.55
N THR A 44 -5.28 -2.75 0.50
CA THR A 44 -4.76 -3.14 -0.83
C THR A 44 -4.88 -2.06 -1.91
N VAL A 45 -5.52 -0.92 -1.60
CA VAL A 45 -5.66 0.20 -2.54
C VAL A 45 -4.63 1.28 -2.19
N CYS A 46 -3.70 1.55 -3.10
CA CYS A 46 -2.86 2.74 -3.02
C CYS A 46 -3.63 3.94 -3.59
N ALA A 47 -3.71 5.02 -2.83
CA ALA A 47 -4.46 6.21 -3.22
C ALA A 47 -3.75 7.49 -2.77
N VAL A 48 -3.91 8.54 -3.56
CA VAL A 48 -3.54 9.90 -3.17
C VAL A 48 -4.74 10.51 -2.46
N MET A 49 -4.55 10.91 -1.21
CA MET A 49 -5.63 11.47 -0.41
C MET A 49 -5.98 12.88 -0.90
N SER A 50 -7.27 13.20 -0.84
CA SER A 50 -7.79 14.56 -0.98
C SER A 50 -8.56 14.95 0.28
N ASP A 51 -8.68 16.25 0.54
CA ASP A 51 -9.44 16.75 1.70
C ASP A 51 -10.89 16.27 1.68
N SER A 52 -11.52 16.24 0.50
CA SER A 52 -12.89 15.75 0.33
C SER A 52 -13.07 14.28 0.71
N PHE A 53 -12.06 13.44 0.48
CA PHE A 53 -12.09 12.04 0.87
C PHE A 53 -11.89 11.88 2.39
N LEU A 54 -11.02 12.71 2.98
CA LEU A 54 -10.76 12.70 4.42
C LEU A 54 -11.92 13.26 5.25
N SER A 55 -12.72 14.15 4.69
CA SER A 55 -13.84 14.82 5.39
C SER A 55 -15.20 14.14 5.23
N TYR A 56 -15.28 13.02 4.52
CA TYR A 56 -16.49 12.22 4.36
C TYR A 56 -16.70 11.30 5.57
#